data_AF-A0AAW2H8R9-F1
#
_entry.id   AF-A0AAW2H8R9-F1
#
_cell.length_a   1.000
_cell.length_b   1.000
_cell.length_c   1.000
_cell.angle_alpha   90.00
_cell.angle_beta   90.00
_cell.angle_gamma   90.00
#
_symmetry.space_group_name_H-M   'P 1'
#
loop_
_entity.id
_entity.type
_entity.pdbx_description
1 polymer ?
#
loop_
_entity_poly.entity_id
_entity_poly.type
_entity_poly.pdbx_seq_one_letter_code
_entity_poly.pdbx_strand_id
1 'polypeptide(L)'
;MRKQPKLVLLAKDQDEKASAVIDALCRERSIPVILIDSRIELGKIAGLVSRHDKSKVCPCGVAAVLDYGKNSEGKVFVMNVLRDMLSKTPADPEEQRILASTLSESIEESIRSGKLLSESGIPRLMPSRKQGKDE
;
A
#
# COMPACT_ATOMS: atom_id res chain seq x y z
N MET A 1 -5.38 22.18 19.24
CA MET A 1 -4.79 20.84 19.03
C MET A 1 -5.56 20.13 17.92
N ARG A 2 -4.89 19.51 16.94
CA ARG A 2 -5.56 18.77 15.85
C ARG A 2 -5.99 17.39 16.36
N LYS A 3 -7.23 16.98 16.09
CA LYS A 3 -7.71 15.62 16.43
C LYS A 3 -6.98 14.60 15.56
N GLN A 4 -6.56 13.47 16.16
CA GLN A 4 -5.95 12.38 15.41
C GLN A 4 -7.03 11.51 14.75
N PRO A 5 -6.85 11.11 13.48
CA PRO A 5 -7.78 10.20 12.83
C PRO A 5 -7.63 8.78 13.40
N LYS A 6 -8.75 8.08 13.51
CA LYS A 6 -8.82 6.69 13.99
C LYS A 6 -8.63 5.68 12.85
N LEU A 7 -8.94 6.09 11.61
CA LEU A 7 -8.83 5.26 10.41
C LEU A 7 -8.60 6.15 9.18
N VAL A 8 -7.79 5.66 8.25
CA VAL A 8 -7.56 6.30 6.95
C VAL A 8 -7.96 5.33 5.85
N LEU A 9 -8.69 5.85 4.85
CA LEU A 9 -9.06 5.17 3.62
C LEU A 9 -8.24 5.80 2.49
N LEU A 10 -7.58 4.98 1.69
CA LEU A 10 -6.76 5.42 0.56
C LEU A 10 -7.19 4.68 -0.71
N ALA A 11 -7.40 5.42 -1.79
CA ALA A 11 -7.66 4.83 -3.10
C ALA A 11 -6.35 4.39 -3.79
N LYS A 12 -6.33 3.23 -4.44
CA LYS A 12 -5.20 2.73 -5.23
C LYS A 12 -4.90 3.58 -6.46
N ASP A 13 -5.94 4.15 -7.07
CA ASP A 13 -5.85 5.03 -8.25
C ASP A 13 -5.37 6.47 -7.92
N GLN A 14 -4.86 6.72 -6.72
CA GLN A 14 -4.38 8.04 -6.33
C GLN A 14 -2.89 8.23 -6.68
N ASP A 15 -2.47 9.49 -6.87
CA ASP A 15 -1.10 9.88 -7.14
C ASP A 15 -0.11 9.19 -6.20
N GLU A 16 0.89 8.53 -6.79
CA GLU A 16 1.85 7.67 -6.10
C GLU A 16 2.71 8.43 -5.09
N LYS A 17 2.98 9.72 -5.37
CA LYS A 17 3.67 10.61 -4.43
C LYS A 17 2.81 10.93 -3.20
N ALA A 18 1.50 11.08 -3.39
CA ALA A 18 0.58 11.37 -2.29
C ALA A 18 0.36 10.12 -1.43
N SER A 19 0.20 8.95 -2.05
CA SER A 19 0.04 7.68 -1.32
C SER A 19 1.26 7.35 -0.47
N ALA A 20 2.48 7.56 -0.97
CA ALA A 20 3.71 7.31 -0.21
C ALA A 20 3.83 8.19 1.04
N VAL A 21 3.50 9.48 0.94
CA VAL A 21 3.53 10.40 2.09
C VAL A 21 2.46 10.02 3.12
N ILE A 22 1.27 9.66 2.67
CA ILE A 22 0.18 9.25 3.56
C ILE A 22 0.52 7.96 4.28
N ASP A 23 1.09 6.98 3.57
CA ASP A 23 1.51 5.71 4.17
C ASP A 23 2.62 5.94 5.22
N ALA A 24 3.63 6.76 4.89
CA ALA A 24 4.68 7.13 5.85
C ALA A 24 4.11 7.79 7.12
N LEU A 25 3.16 8.73 6.97
CA LEU A 25 2.51 9.40 8.09
C LEU A 25 1.63 8.45 8.92
N CYS A 26 0.94 7.52 8.28
CA CYS A 26 0.10 6.55 8.97
C CYS A 26 0.93 5.54 9.74
N ARG A 27 2.09 5.13 9.22
CA ARG A 27 3.06 4.28 9.92
C ARG A 27 3.63 4.96 11.15
N GLU A 28 4.07 6.22 11.05
CA GLU A 28 4.63 6.98 12.18
C GLU A 28 3.64 7.11 13.34
N ARG A 29 2.36 7.26 13.03
CA ARG A 29 1.29 7.45 14.04
C ARG A 29 0.55 6.15 14.40
N SER A 30 0.95 5.01 13.82
CA SER A 30 0.30 3.71 13.99
C SER A 30 -1.21 3.73 13.72
N ILE A 31 -1.62 4.42 12.65
CA ILE A 31 -3.03 4.53 12.24
C ILE A 31 -3.30 3.50 11.14
N PRO A 32 -4.37 2.68 11.27
CA PRO A 32 -4.70 1.70 10.24
C PRO A 32 -5.10 2.37 8.93
N VAL A 33 -4.60 1.82 7.82
CA VAL A 33 -4.91 2.25 6.45
C VAL A 33 -5.66 1.12 5.73
N ILE A 34 -6.79 1.45 5.09
CA ILE A 34 -7.52 0.54 4.21
C ILE A 34 -7.38 1.03 2.77
N LEU A 35 -7.01 0.11 1.88
CA LEU A 35 -6.90 0.36 0.45
C LEU A 35 -8.24 0.06 -0.25
N ILE A 36 -8.70 0.98 -1.07
CA ILE A 36 -9.90 0.86 -1.91
C ILE A 36 -9.49 0.94 -3.37
N ASP A 37 -10.12 0.18 -4.25
CA ASP A 37 -9.68 0.07 -5.65
C ASP A 37 -9.87 1.37 -6.45
N SER A 38 -11.03 2.04 -6.31
CA SER A 38 -11.35 3.24 -7.08
C SER A 38 -11.66 4.47 -6.23
N ARG A 39 -11.23 5.65 -6.71
CA ARG A 39 -11.58 6.97 -6.13
C ARG A 39 -13.08 7.27 -6.19
N ILE A 40 -13.78 6.72 -7.17
CA ILE A 40 -15.24 6.91 -7.32
C ILE A 40 -15.97 6.09 -6.25
N GLU A 41 -15.54 4.85 -6.02
CA GLU A 41 -16.12 3.99 -4.97
C GLU A 41 -15.89 4.57 -3.59
N LEU A 42 -14.67 5.06 -3.31
CA LEU A 42 -14.36 5.75 -2.06
C LEU A 42 -15.25 6.98 -1.87
N GLY A 43 -15.48 7.76 -2.93
CA GLY A 43 -16.41 8.90 -2.92
C GLY A 43 -17.85 8.49 -2.58
N LYS A 44 -18.34 7.36 -3.11
CA LYS A 44 -19.66 6.80 -2.74
C LYS A 44 -19.71 6.41 -1.27
N ILE A 45 -18.69 5.72 -0.77
CA ILE A 45 -18.59 5.27 0.63
C ILE A 45 -18.52 6.47 1.58
N ALA A 46 -17.79 7.53 1.20
CA ALA A 46 -17.69 8.76 1.96
C ALA A 46 -18.96 9.62 1.91
N GLY A 47 -19.95 9.25 1.08
CA GLY A 47 -21.20 10.01 0.92
C GLY A 47 -21.05 11.27 0.07
N LEU A 48 -19.99 11.38 -0.74
CA LEU A 48 -19.77 12.48 -1.70
C LEU A 48 -20.61 12.29 -2.97
N VAL A 49 -21.89 12.01 -2.79
CA VAL A 49 -22.88 11.82 -3.85
C VAL A 49 -23.79 13.03 -3.92
N SER A 50 -24.18 13.44 -5.12
CA SER A 50 -25.11 14.56 -5.28
C SER A 50 -26.47 14.21 -4.67
N ARG A 51 -27.07 15.18 -3.97
CA ARG A 51 -28.39 15.04 -3.34
C ARG A 51 -29.52 14.83 -4.36
N HIS A 52 -29.33 15.35 -5.58
CA HIS A 52 -30.34 15.30 -6.64
C HIS A 52 -30.15 14.12 -7.59
N ASP A 53 -28.92 13.64 -7.75
CA ASP A 53 -28.59 12.57 -8.69
C ASP A 53 -27.52 11.66 -8.08
N LYS A 54 -27.94 10.47 -7.65
CA LYS A 54 -27.05 9.47 -7.03
C LYS A 54 -26.00 8.92 -8.01
N SER A 55 -26.15 9.19 -9.31
CA SER A 55 -25.19 8.81 -10.35
C SER A 55 -23.98 9.77 -10.38
N LYS A 56 -24.15 11.00 -9.88
CA LYS A 56 -23.08 12.00 -9.81
C LYS A 56 -22.33 11.87 -8.50
N VAL A 57 -21.11 11.35 -8.59
CA VAL A 57 -20.23 11.12 -7.45
C VAL A 57 -18.95 11.93 -7.64
N CYS A 58 -18.55 12.68 -6.62
CA CYS A 58 -17.24 13.32 -6.60
C CYS A 58 -16.17 12.29 -6.24
N PRO A 59 -15.11 12.13 -7.06
CA PRO A 59 -14.03 11.20 -6.75
C PRO A 59 -13.29 11.68 -5.49
N CYS A 60 -12.97 10.73 -4.61
CA CYS A 60 -12.24 11.00 -3.38
C CYS A 60 -10.99 10.12 -3.33
N GLY A 61 -9.83 10.74 -3.13
CA GLY A 61 -8.55 10.03 -3.04
C GLY A 61 -8.27 9.46 -1.66
N VAL A 62 -8.64 10.22 -0.63
CA VAL A 62 -8.24 9.97 0.76
C VAL A 62 -9.39 10.42 1.66
N ALA A 63 -9.78 9.57 2.59
CA ALA A 63 -10.73 9.93 3.64
C ALA A 63 -10.18 9.53 5.00
N ALA A 64 -10.34 10.42 5.99
CA ALA A 64 -9.90 10.17 7.35
C ALA A 64 -11.09 10.20 8.30
N VAL A 65 -11.25 9.15 9.10
CA VAL A 65 -12.33 9.05 10.09
C VAL A 65 -11.83 9.57 11.43
N LEU A 66 -12.37 10.70 11.87
CA LEU A 66 -12.04 11.30 13.17
C LEU A 66 -12.86 10.67 14.31
N ASP A 67 -14.15 10.43 14.05
CA ASP A 67 -15.03 9.80 15.01
C ASP A 67 -16.12 8.98 14.33
N TYR A 68 -16.55 7.91 14.99
CA TYR A 68 -17.50 6.95 14.43
C TYR A 68 -18.96 7.28 14.75
N GLY A 69 -19.23 8.42 15.39
CA GLY A 69 -20.58 8.92 15.65
C GLY A 69 -21.41 8.03 16.57
N LYS A 70 -22.08 7.01 16.04
CA LYS A 70 -22.94 6.07 16.79
C LYS A 70 -22.29 4.69 16.90
N ASN A 71 -22.49 4.03 18.03
CA ASN A 71 -22.17 2.60 18.16
C ASN A 71 -23.24 1.80 17.43
N SER A 72 -22.90 1.33 16.23
CA SER A 72 -23.69 0.38 15.46
C SER A 72 -22.94 -0.94 15.32
N GLU A 73 -23.64 -2.00 14.92
CA GLU A 73 -23.03 -3.31 14.61
C GLU A 73 -21.91 -3.20 13.57
N GLY A 74 -22.09 -2.32 12.56
CA GLY A 74 -21.07 -2.06 11.54
C GLY A 74 -19.77 -1.50 12.13
N LYS A 75 -19.84 -0.66 13.17
CA LYS A 75 -18.64 -0.17 13.86
C LYS A 75 -17.93 -1.32 14.58
N VAL A 76 -18.67 -2.19 15.25
CA VAL A 76 -18.09 -3.35 15.98
C VAL A 76 -17.40 -4.29 14.99
N PHE A 77 -18.04 -4.56 13.84
CA PHE A 77 -17.46 -5.37 12.79
C PHE A 77 -16.14 -4.78 12.28
N VAL A 78 -16.14 -3.51 11.87
CA VAL A 78 -14.92 -2.85 11.36
C VAL A 78 -13.81 -2.83 12.41
N MET A 79 -14.14 -2.56 13.68
CA MET A 79 -13.15 -2.57 14.76
C MET A 79 -12.57 -3.95 15.04
N ASN A 80 -13.38 -5.02 14.96
CA ASN A 80 -12.90 -6.39 15.11
C ASN A 80 -12.00 -6.78 13.95
N VAL A 81 -12.41 -6.49 12.71
CA VAL A 81 -11.59 -6.76 11.52
C VAL A 81 -10.26 -5.99 11.58
N LEU A 82 -10.30 -4.71 11.97
CA LEU A 82 -9.08 -3.93 12.16
C LEU A 82 -8.20 -4.52 13.25
N ARG A 83 -8.75 -4.88 14.41
CA ARG A 83 -8.01 -5.54 15.49
C ARG A 83 -7.37 -6.85 15.00
N ASP A 84 -8.09 -7.65 14.25
CA ASP A 84 -7.58 -8.91 13.69
C ASP A 84 -6.45 -8.65 12.70
N MET A 85 -6.57 -7.64 11.82
CA MET A 85 -5.50 -7.23 10.91
C MET A 85 -4.26 -6.73 11.66
N LEU A 86 -4.43 -5.95 12.74
CA LEU A 86 -3.32 -5.51 13.58
C LEU A 86 -2.69 -6.67 14.38
N SER A 87 -3.47 -7.66 14.80
CA SER A 87 -2.94 -8.86 15.47
C SER A 87 -2.23 -9.84 14.52
N LYS A 88 -2.47 -9.73 13.21
CA LYS A 88 -1.89 -10.58 12.17
C LYS A 88 -0.72 -9.94 11.43
N THR A 89 -0.38 -8.67 11.71
CA THR A 89 0.96 -8.21 11.38
C THR A 89 1.94 -9.08 12.17
N PRO A 90 2.92 -9.76 11.54
CA PRO A 90 3.96 -10.49 12.24
C PRO A 90 4.85 -9.46 12.94
N ALA A 91 4.39 -9.01 14.11
CA ALA A 91 5.13 -8.15 15.01
C ALA A 91 6.19 -8.95 15.78
N ASP A 92 6.16 -10.29 15.68
CA ASP A 92 7.24 -11.13 16.16
C ASP A 92 8.41 -11.07 15.17
N PRO A 93 9.56 -10.48 15.57
CA PRO A 93 10.76 -10.45 14.73
C PRO A 93 11.26 -11.86 14.37
N GLU A 94 10.79 -12.90 15.04
CA GLU A 94 11.08 -14.30 14.73
C GLU A 94 10.40 -14.80 13.46
N GLU A 95 9.11 -14.50 13.22
CA GLU A 95 8.43 -14.94 11.99
C GLU A 95 9.04 -14.28 10.75
N GLN A 96 9.44 -13.01 10.84
CA GLN A 96 10.15 -12.31 9.76
C GLN A 96 11.54 -12.91 9.50
N ARG A 97 12.25 -13.36 10.56
CA ARG A 97 13.52 -14.09 10.43
C ARG A 97 13.34 -15.43 9.75
N ILE A 98 12.30 -16.19 10.11
CA ILE A 98 12.01 -17.50 9.52
C ILE A 98 11.64 -17.33 8.04
N LEU A 99 10.79 -16.35 7.70
CA LEU A 99 10.44 -16.08 6.30
C LEU A 99 11.65 -15.62 5.47
N ALA A 100 12.50 -14.75 6.03
CA ALA A 100 13.72 -14.30 5.37
C ALA A 100 14.74 -15.44 5.19
N SER A 101 14.90 -16.33 6.17
CA SER A 101 15.78 -17.49 6.05
C SER A 101 15.27 -18.47 5.00
N THR A 102 13.97 -18.78 5.02
CA THR A 102 13.35 -19.71 4.05
C THR A 102 13.45 -19.18 2.61
N LEU A 103 13.30 -17.85 2.42
CA LEU A 103 13.48 -17.21 1.12
C LEU A 103 14.94 -17.25 0.66
N SER A 104 15.90 -17.03 1.56
CA SER A 104 17.33 -17.15 1.22
C SER A 104 17.71 -18.57 0.84
N GLU A 105 17.21 -19.58 1.54
CA GLU A 105 17.41 -21.00 1.22
C GLU A 105 16.80 -21.35 -0.15
N SER A 106 15.61 -20.83 -0.46
CA SER A 106 14.96 -21.06 -1.76
C SER A 106 15.70 -20.40 -2.94
N ILE A 107 16.29 -19.22 -2.74
CA ILE A 107 17.12 -18.54 -3.74
C ILE A 107 18.43 -19.30 -3.95
N GLU A 108 19.11 -19.72 -2.88
CA GLU A 108 20.34 -20.52 -2.98
C GLU A 108 20.10 -21.86 -3.66
N GLU A 109 18.99 -22.55 -3.36
CA GLU A 109 18.60 -23.80 -4.00
C GLU A 109 18.30 -23.60 -5.51
N SER A 110 17.71 -22.45 -5.87
CA SER A 110 17.47 -22.08 -7.27
C SER A 110 18.78 -21.76 -8.02
N ILE A 111 19.75 -21.13 -7.36
CA ILE A 111 21.09 -20.89 -7.92
C ILE A 111 21.84 -22.22 -8.08
N ARG A 112 21.76 -23.11 -7.08
CA ARG A 112 22.42 -24.42 -7.05
C ARG A 112 21.84 -25.40 -8.08
N SER A 113 20.54 -25.32 -8.34
CA SER A 113 19.85 -26.10 -9.38
C SER A 113 20.00 -25.53 -10.79
N GLY A 114 20.73 -24.41 -10.96
CA GLY A 114 21.17 -23.93 -12.27
C GLY A 114 20.04 -23.44 -13.19
N LYS A 115 18.91 -22.98 -12.63
CA LYS A 115 17.70 -22.63 -13.40
C LYS A 115 17.57 -21.15 -13.81
N LEU A 116 18.66 -20.39 -13.79
CA LEU A 116 18.71 -19.01 -14.28
C LEU A 116 19.82 -18.87 -15.32
N LEU A 117 19.54 -19.23 -16.57
CA LEU A 117 20.05 -18.55 -17.78
C LEU A 117 19.27 -19.06 -19.00
N SER A 118 18.02 -18.65 -19.13
CA SER A 118 17.41 -18.41 -20.44
C SER A 118 16.20 -17.51 -20.24
N GLU A 119 16.06 -16.49 -21.08
CA GLU A 119 14.93 -15.56 -21.12
C GLU A 119 15.01 -14.35 -20.18
N SER A 120 16.06 -13.55 -20.33
CA SER A 120 15.83 -12.11 -20.43
C SER A 120 16.69 -11.54 -21.55
N GLY A 121 16.03 -11.23 -22.66
CA GLY A 121 16.57 -10.39 -23.71
C GLY A 121 16.81 -8.99 -23.15
N ILE A 122 18.04 -8.74 -22.70
CA ILE A 122 18.54 -7.39 -22.45
C ILE A 122 19.51 -7.09 -23.59
N PRO A 123 19.20 -6.15 -24.50
CA PRO A 123 20.15 -5.76 -25.53
C PRO A 123 21.37 -5.12 -24.84
N ARG A 124 22.55 -5.74 -25.04
CA ARG A 124 23.82 -5.17 -24.59
C ARG A 124 24.04 -3.83 -25.28
N LEU A 125 23.90 -2.74 -24.52
CA LEU A 125 24.43 -1.45 -24.93
C LEU A 125 25.97 -1.55 -24.98
N MET A 126 26.52 -1.46 -26.18
CA MET A 126 27.97 -1.31 -26.39
C MET A 126 28.43 0.06 -25.88
N PRO A 127 29.50 0.16 -25.08
CA PRO A 127 30.07 1.47 -24.74
C PRO A 127 30.83 2.03 -25.95
N SER A 128 30.32 3.14 -26.49
CA SER A 128 31.02 3.95 -27.50
C SER A 128 32.34 4.49 -26.94
N ARG A 129 33.44 3.97 -27.46
CA ARG A 129 34.80 4.46 -27.22
C ARG A 129 34.98 5.82 -27.91
N LYS A 130 34.90 6.92 -27.15
CA LYS A 130 35.42 8.22 -27.60
C LYS A 130 36.95 8.11 -27.68
N GLN A 131 37.52 8.13 -28.89
CA GLN A 131 38.92 8.50 -29.07
C GLN A 131 38.96 10.03 -29.17
N GLY A 132 39.37 10.67 -28.08
CA GLY A 132 40.03 11.97 -28.13
C GLY A 132 41.53 11.73 -28.03
N LYS A 133 42.29 12.19 -29.01
CA LYS A 133 43.72 12.39 -28.91
C LYS A 133 44.01 13.72 -29.59
N ASP A 134 44.01 14.75 -28.76
CA ASP A 134 44.75 15.99 -28.98
C ASP A 134 46.20 15.75 -28.56
N GLU A 135 47.11 16.36 -29.33
CA GLU A 135 48.57 16.56 -29.14
C GLU A 135 49.52 15.36 -29.15
#